data_AF-D8QUY5-F1
#
_entry.id   AF-D8QUY5-F1
#
_cell.length_a   1.000
_cell.length_b   1.000
_cell.length_c   1.000
_cell.angle_alpha   90.00
_cell.angle_beta   90.00
_cell.angle_gamma   90.00
#
_symmetry.space_group_name_H-M   'P 1'
#
loop_
_entity.id
_entity.type
_entity.pdbx_description
1 polymer ?
#
loop_
_entity_poly.entity_id
_entity_poly.type
_entity_poly.pdbx_seq_one_letter_code
_entity_poly.pdbx_strand_id
1 'polypeptide(L)'
;RSFVDGKHPSCDSSFFGRREFSFTLENDIYLRYMSFRDASEFEATVCEKRPQKIDIGAVYSVDPAKRLAYASVSNDRVFAPVEKELVFDVDMTDYDDIRNCCSGADICLKCWPLMTIAIKVVDSTLREDFGFDHILWVYSGRRGVHCWVCDARARKLTNEQRASIADYFRVYKGNENNNRKVSLPTHLHPFLARTYSQFLSRYFDEEILIKQSLLHPQENADKVLKLVSGQGMSMQYMSSAYSELPVQLEEKKRNNRLLPDEINRQRWADLQRKLMQKRGIQVELVFTYTYPRLDLEVTKKMNHLLKAPFCIHPKTGRVCVPIDPEDCDNFDPTTVPTLPEVLVFRLKHVNSSFSSVSSCSMI
;
A
#
# COMPACT_ATOMS: atom_id res chain seq x y z
N ARG A 1 -5.25 28.11 -0.02
CA ARG A 1 -5.80 27.04 0.84
C ARG A 1 -5.01 27.10 2.14
N SER A 2 -5.65 27.41 3.27
CA SER A 2 -4.98 27.73 4.54
C SER A 2 -4.78 26.46 5.37
N PHE A 3 -3.53 26.11 5.64
CA PHE A 3 -3.16 25.14 6.67
C PHE A 3 -3.48 25.76 8.04
N VAL A 4 -4.36 25.12 8.80
CA VAL A 4 -4.77 25.53 10.15
C VAL A 4 -4.01 24.61 11.10
N ASP A 5 -2.86 25.05 11.59
CA ASP A 5 -2.13 24.32 12.62
C ASP A 5 -2.82 24.46 13.99
N GLY A 6 -2.30 23.76 15.01
CA GLY A 6 -2.87 23.82 16.37
C GLY A 6 -2.81 25.20 17.03
N LYS A 7 -2.12 26.18 16.43
CA LYS A 7 -2.02 27.56 16.92
C LYS A 7 -2.99 28.50 16.24
N HIS A 8 -3.66 28.05 15.18
CA HIS A 8 -4.62 28.86 14.47
C HIS A 8 -5.91 29.07 15.31
N PRO A 9 -6.45 30.29 15.43
CA PRO A 9 -7.61 30.57 16.30
C PRO A 9 -8.89 29.77 15.99
N SER A 10 -9.02 29.27 14.76
CA SER A 10 -10.15 28.43 14.34
C SER A 10 -9.94 26.94 14.60
N CYS A 11 -8.83 26.54 15.25
CA CYS A 11 -8.54 25.15 15.55
C CYS A 11 -9.39 24.67 16.73
N ASP A 12 -10.00 23.50 16.60
CA ASP A 12 -10.69 22.85 17.70
C ASP A 12 -9.68 22.29 18.71
N SER A 13 -9.50 22.98 19.83
CA SER A 13 -8.56 22.57 20.90
C SER A 13 -8.92 21.22 21.53
N SER A 14 -10.15 20.73 21.37
CA SER A 14 -10.58 19.42 21.87
C SER A 14 -10.31 18.27 20.91
N PHE A 15 -9.89 18.55 19.67
CA PHE A 15 -9.78 17.56 18.59
C PHE A 15 -8.86 16.37 18.97
N PHE A 16 -7.69 16.66 19.56
CA PHE A 16 -6.75 15.62 19.99
C PHE A 16 -7.29 14.82 21.18
N GLY A 17 -7.91 15.50 22.16
CA GLY A 17 -8.56 14.87 23.33
C GLY A 17 -9.71 13.93 22.99
N ARG A 18 -10.29 14.05 21.80
CA ARG A 18 -11.37 13.20 21.29
C ARG A 18 -10.91 12.13 20.31
N ARG A 19 -9.60 12.06 20.00
CA ARG A 19 -9.02 11.05 19.12
C ARG A 19 -8.87 9.72 19.86
N GLU A 20 -9.38 8.66 19.26
CA GLU A 20 -9.08 7.30 19.72
C GLU A 20 -7.67 6.89 19.28
N PHE A 21 -6.94 6.32 20.22
CA PHE A 21 -5.74 5.53 20.00
C PHE A 21 -5.97 4.11 20.53
N SER A 22 -5.24 3.16 19.97
CA SER A 22 -5.18 1.81 20.48
C SER A 22 -3.75 1.34 20.61
N PHE A 23 -3.45 0.65 21.72
CA PHE A 23 -2.16 0.04 21.99
C PHE A 23 -2.29 -1.48 21.96
N THR A 24 -1.42 -2.15 21.21
CA THR A 24 -1.16 -3.58 21.39
C THR A 24 0.06 -3.73 22.28
N LEU A 25 -0.10 -4.37 23.43
CA LEU A 25 0.98 -4.69 24.36
C LEU A 25 1.50 -6.11 24.10
N GLU A 26 2.45 -6.56 24.93
CA GLU A 26 2.91 -7.94 24.93
C GLU A 26 1.75 -8.93 25.15
N ASN A 27 1.89 -10.14 24.61
CA ASN A 27 0.84 -11.17 24.58
C ASN A 27 -0.44 -10.76 23.84
N ASP A 28 -0.31 -9.86 22.85
CA ASP A 28 -1.41 -9.36 22.01
C ASP A 28 -2.55 -8.71 22.82
N ILE A 29 -2.25 -8.20 24.03
CA ILE A 29 -3.22 -7.47 24.84
C ILE A 29 -3.59 -6.17 24.11
N TYR A 30 -4.85 -6.05 23.75
CA TYR A 30 -5.34 -4.97 22.91
C TYR A 30 -6.15 -3.94 23.73
N LEU A 31 -5.61 -2.73 23.86
CA LEU A 31 -6.24 -1.62 24.56
C LEU A 31 -6.86 -0.67 23.54
N ARG A 32 -8.18 -0.51 23.57
CA ARG A 32 -8.93 0.42 22.70
C ARG A 32 -9.49 1.61 23.46
N TYR A 33 -9.93 2.62 22.70
CA TYR A 33 -10.57 3.82 23.22
C TYR A 33 -9.68 4.56 24.22
N MET A 34 -8.36 4.51 24.01
CA MET A 34 -7.45 5.42 24.69
C MET A 34 -7.55 6.79 24.02
N SER A 35 -7.38 7.85 24.79
CA SER A 35 -7.37 9.24 24.35
C SER A 35 -6.46 10.02 25.28
N PHE A 36 -5.92 11.13 24.77
CA PHE A 36 -4.91 11.92 25.47
C PHE A 36 -5.24 13.39 25.30
N ARG A 37 -5.11 14.19 26.35
CA ARG A 37 -5.38 15.63 26.31
C ARG A 37 -4.38 16.35 25.41
N ASP A 38 -3.11 15.96 25.48
CA ASP A 38 -2.01 16.63 24.82
C ASP A 38 -0.85 15.66 24.51
N ALA A 39 0.15 16.16 23.78
CA ALA A 39 1.31 15.37 23.38
C ALA A 39 2.13 14.85 24.57
N SER A 40 2.19 15.61 25.68
CA SER A 40 2.94 15.22 26.87
C SER A 40 2.30 14.03 27.58
N GLU A 41 0.97 14.00 27.69
CA GLU A 41 0.23 12.85 28.24
C GLU A 41 0.39 11.61 27.34
N PHE A 42 0.33 11.80 26.02
CA PHE A 42 0.54 10.72 25.06
C PHE A 42 1.95 10.13 25.21
N GLU A 43 2.98 10.96 25.21
CA GLU A 43 4.38 10.56 25.37
C GLU A 43 4.60 9.80 26.68
N ALA A 44 4.12 10.35 27.81
CA ALA A 44 4.23 9.71 29.11
C ALA A 44 3.62 8.31 29.11
N THR A 45 2.43 8.15 28.52
CA THR A 45 1.73 6.87 28.47
C THR A 45 2.40 5.87 27.52
N VAL A 46 2.94 6.31 26.38
CA VAL A 46 3.72 5.46 25.47
C VAL A 46 4.98 4.95 26.18
N CYS A 47 5.68 5.82 26.92
CA CYS A 47 6.87 5.45 27.69
C CYS A 47 6.56 4.47 28.83
N GLU A 48 5.44 4.66 29.53
CA GLU A 48 4.97 3.78 30.60
C GLU A 48 4.57 2.40 30.05
N LYS A 49 3.72 2.36 29.02
CA LYS A 49 3.10 1.11 28.55
C LYS A 49 3.94 0.35 27.54
N ARG A 50 4.87 1.02 26.86
CA ARG A 50 5.78 0.44 25.84
C ARG A 50 5.05 -0.45 24.82
N PRO A 51 4.05 0.09 24.11
CA PRO A 51 3.24 -0.71 23.19
C PRO A 51 4.08 -1.27 22.03
N GLN A 52 3.77 -2.51 21.64
CA GLN A 52 4.33 -3.15 20.44
C GLN A 52 3.74 -2.57 19.14
N LYS A 53 2.52 -2.03 19.21
CA LYS A 53 1.83 -1.38 18.09
C LYS A 53 0.96 -0.24 18.61
N ILE A 54 0.92 0.85 17.87
CA ILE A 54 -0.01 1.95 18.09
C ILE A 54 -0.87 2.10 16.83
N ASP A 55 -2.18 2.10 17.00
CA ASP A 55 -3.15 2.39 15.95
C ASP A 55 -3.87 3.72 16.24
N ILE A 56 -4.18 4.47 15.19
CA ILE A 56 -4.93 5.74 15.25
C ILE A 56 -6.35 5.49 14.74
N GLY A 57 -7.34 5.90 15.52
CA GLY A 57 -8.77 5.77 15.24
C GLY A 57 -9.43 7.09 14.86
N ALA A 58 -10.74 7.14 14.98
CA ALA A 58 -11.52 8.36 14.71
C ALA A 58 -11.36 9.40 15.82
N VAL A 59 -11.65 10.66 15.49
CA VAL A 59 -12.13 11.64 16.45
C VAL A 59 -13.60 11.35 16.73
N TYR A 60 -13.96 11.29 18.01
CA TYR A 60 -15.33 11.04 18.46
C TYR A 60 -16.02 12.32 18.91
N SER A 61 -17.34 12.27 19.06
CA SER A 61 -18.16 13.35 19.63
C SER A 61 -17.78 13.70 21.08
N VAL A 62 -17.30 12.72 21.84
CA VAL A 62 -16.84 12.86 23.23
C VAL A 62 -15.52 12.10 23.44
N ASP A 63 -14.89 12.31 24.60
CA ASP A 63 -13.66 11.63 25.03
C ASP A 63 -13.81 10.08 25.03
N PRO A 64 -13.06 9.36 24.16
CA PRO A 64 -13.11 7.89 24.07
C PRO A 64 -12.84 7.14 25.38
N ALA A 65 -11.93 7.64 26.23
CA ALA A 65 -11.62 7.04 27.51
C ALA A 65 -12.83 7.06 28.47
N LYS A 66 -13.73 8.04 28.30
CA LYS A 66 -14.93 8.23 29.12
C LYS A 66 -16.20 7.64 28.51
N ARG A 67 -16.11 6.86 27.42
CA ARG A 67 -17.27 6.29 26.71
C ARG A 67 -18.29 5.59 27.61
N LEU A 68 -17.86 4.93 28.69
CA LEU A 68 -18.74 4.18 29.59
C LEU A 68 -19.71 5.11 30.36
N ALA A 69 -19.30 6.35 30.64
CA ALA A 69 -20.17 7.34 31.28
C ALA A 69 -21.36 7.74 30.39
N TYR A 70 -21.26 7.49 29.07
CA TYR A 70 -22.29 7.81 28.09
C TYR A 70 -23.08 6.57 27.62
N ALA A 71 -22.71 5.37 28.08
CA ALA A 71 -23.34 4.11 27.68
C ALA A 71 -24.72 3.89 28.35
N SER A 72 -24.99 4.55 29.47
CA SER A 72 -26.26 4.44 30.22
C SER A 72 -27.39 5.31 29.65
N VAL A 73 -27.06 6.25 28.76
CA VAL A 73 -28.04 7.05 28.03
C VAL A 73 -28.31 6.30 26.73
N SER A 74 -29.53 5.81 26.54
CA SER A 74 -30.00 4.97 25.41
C SER A 74 -30.02 5.69 24.04
N ASN A 75 -28.99 6.47 23.74
CA ASN A 75 -28.79 7.15 22.48
C ASN A 75 -27.35 6.88 22.01
N ASP A 76 -27.19 5.93 21.09
CA ASP A 76 -25.97 5.70 20.29
C ASP A 76 -25.44 6.96 19.58
N ARG A 77 -26.18 8.07 19.64
CA ARG A 77 -25.82 9.39 19.11
C ARG A 77 -24.81 10.14 19.97
N VAL A 78 -24.61 9.79 21.24
CA VAL A 78 -23.73 10.57 22.14
C VAL A 78 -22.26 10.20 21.96
N PHE A 79 -21.93 8.92 21.74
CA PHE A 79 -20.58 8.44 21.46
C PHE A 79 -20.49 7.92 20.03
N ALA A 80 -20.12 8.80 19.10
CA ALA A 80 -20.04 8.47 17.68
C ALA A 80 -18.76 9.05 17.04
N PRO A 81 -18.16 8.36 16.06
CA PRO A 81 -17.07 8.92 15.28
C PRO A 81 -17.58 10.10 14.43
N VAL A 82 -16.85 11.21 14.43
CA VAL A 82 -17.22 12.45 13.73
C VAL A 82 -16.24 12.85 12.63
N GLU A 83 -14.96 12.55 12.82
CA GLU A 83 -13.91 12.79 11.83
C GLU A 83 -12.88 11.66 11.85
N LYS A 84 -12.38 11.25 10.69
CA LYS A 84 -11.15 10.46 10.56
C LYS A 84 -10.57 10.67 9.19
N GLU A 85 -9.26 10.73 9.08
CA GLU A 85 -8.54 10.67 7.81
C GLU A 85 -9.12 9.55 6.93
N LEU A 86 -9.29 9.83 5.63
CA LEU A 86 -9.61 8.78 4.66
C LEU A 86 -8.32 7.99 4.45
N VAL A 87 -8.40 6.67 4.63
CA VAL A 87 -7.21 5.82 4.63
C VAL A 87 -7.34 4.70 3.61
N PHE A 88 -6.21 4.31 3.03
CA PHE A 88 -6.10 3.14 2.16
C PHE A 88 -4.97 2.25 2.67
N ASP A 89 -5.17 0.94 2.57
CA ASP A 89 -4.18 -0.07 2.95
C ASP A 89 -3.99 -1.03 1.77
N VAL A 90 -2.73 -1.30 1.47
CA VAL A 90 -2.28 -2.19 0.41
C VAL A 90 -1.23 -3.13 1.00
N ASP A 91 -1.57 -4.41 1.08
CA ASP A 91 -0.67 -5.47 1.57
C ASP A 91 -0.24 -6.38 0.40
N MET A 92 1.04 -6.71 0.34
CA MET A 92 1.59 -7.61 -0.67
C MET A 92 0.97 -9.02 -0.65
N THR A 93 0.38 -9.49 0.45
CA THR A 93 -0.31 -10.79 0.47
C THR A 93 -1.45 -10.88 -0.52
N ASP A 94 -2.11 -9.75 -0.79
CA ASP A 94 -3.22 -9.72 -1.73
C ASP A 94 -2.77 -10.02 -3.16
N TYR A 95 -1.46 -10.09 -3.41
CA TYR A 95 -0.85 -10.39 -4.71
C TYR A 95 -0.20 -11.78 -4.78
N ASP A 96 -0.38 -12.65 -3.78
CA ASP A 96 0.24 -13.99 -3.71
C ASP A 96 -0.06 -14.89 -4.92
N ASP A 97 -1.21 -14.70 -5.56
CA ASP A 97 -1.61 -15.42 -6.76
C ASP A 97 -0.91 -14.96 -8.05
N ILE A 98 -0.30 -13.76 -8.06
CA ILE A 98 0.34 -13.19 -9.26
C ILE A 98 1.85 -12.96 -9.12
N ARG A 99 2.41 -13.12 -7.93
CA ARG A 99 3.86 -13.00 -7.69
C ARG A 99 4.51 -14.39 -7.59
N ASN A 100 5.69 -14.53 -8.20
CA ASN A 100 6.45 -15.79 -8.20
C ASN A 100 7.75 -15.69 -7.36
N CYS A 101 8.13 -14.50 -6.90
CA CYS A 101 9.40 -14.29 -6.20
C CYS A 101 9.34 -14.52 -4.68
N CYS A 102 8.17 -14.35 -4.06
CA CYS A 102 7.92 -14.45 -2.63
C CYS A 102 6.50 -14.96 -2.38
N SER A 103 6.19 -15.37 -1.15
CA SER A 103 4.85 -15.74 -0.73
C SER A 103 4.53 -15.19 0.66
N GLY A 104 3.25 -15.06 0.97
CA GLY A 104 2.77 -14.64 2.29
C GLY A 104 3.38 -13.33 2.75
N ALA A 105 4.17 -13.37 3.81
CA ALA A 105 4.66 -12.16 4.46
C ALA A 105 6.03 -11.68 4.00
N ASP A 106 6.65 -12.40 3.07
CA ASP A 106 7.96 -12.08 2.54
C ASP A 106 7.86 -11.12 1.36
N ILE A 107 8.85 -10.23 1.25
CA ILE A 107 8.98 -9.27 0.16
C ILE A 107 10.42 -9.20 -0.33
N CYS A 108 10.59 -8.77 -1.57
CA CYS A 108 11.88 -8.39 -2.13
C CYS A 108 11.70 -7.29 -3.19
N LEU A 109 12.82 -6.80 -3.73
CA LEU A 109 12.84 -5.78 -4.78
C LEU A 109 12.23 -6.22 -6.12
N LYS A 110 11.88 -7.51 -6.25
CA LYS A 110 11.16 -8.03 -7.42
C LYS A 110 9.66 -7.79 -7.34
N CYS A 111 9.04 -7.87 -6.16
CA CYS A 111 7.60 -7.63 -5.98
C CYS A 111 7.26 -6.22 -5.49
N TRP A 112 8.23 -5.50 -4.90
CA TRP A 112 8.01 -4.13 -4.44
C TRP A 112 7.44 -3.15 -5.48
N PRO A 113 7.73 -3.27 -6.80
CA PRO A 113 7.10 -2.42 -7.81
C PRO A 113 5.56 -2.43 -7.75
N LEU A 114 4.91 -3.49 -7.22
CA LEU A 114 3.46 -3.51 -6.98
C LEU A 114 3.00 -2.43 -5.99
N MET A 115 3.80 -2.13 -4.95
CA MET A 115 3.50 -1.03 -4.01
C MET A 115 3.77 0.33 -4.65
N THR A 116 4.82 0.46 -5.46
CA THR A 116 5.10 1.68 -6.24
C THR A 116 3.94 2.00 -7.18
N ILE A 117 3.43 1.01 -7.92
CA ILE A 117 2.24 1.18 -8.75
C ILE A 117 1.03 1.60 -7.90
N ALA A 118 0.82 0.96 -6.74
CA ALA A 118 -0.26 1.31 -5.83
C ALA A 118 -0.22 2.76 -5.35
N ILE A 119 0.96 3.24 -4.95
CA ILE A 119 1.17 4.64 -4.57
C ILE A 119 0.82 5.55 -5.75
N LYS A 120 1.41 5.34 -6.92
CA LYS A 120 1.19 6.23 -8.08
C LYS A 120 -0.26 6.28 -8.53
N VAL A 121 -0.91 5.13 -8.65
CA VAL A 121 -2.31 5.06 -9.11
C VAL A 121 -3.26 5.71 -8.11
N VAL A 122 -3.11 5.40 -6.82
CA VAL A 122 -4.00 5.95 -5.79
C VAL A 122 -3.72 7.44 -5.57
N ASP A 123 -2.46 7.87 -5.49
CA ASP A 123 -2.09 9.27 -5.28
C ASP A 123 -2.55 10.18 -6.42
N SER A 124 -2.21 9.84 -7.69
CA SER A 124 -2.67 10.60 -8.87
C SER A 124 -4.20 10.70 -8.90
N THR A 125 -4.91 9.61 -8.61
CA THR A 125 -6.38 9.63 -8.60
C THR A 125 -6.95 10.49 -7.49
N LEU A 126 -6.40 10.41 -6.28
CA LEU A 126 -6.83 11.25 -5.15
C LEU A 126 -6.60 12.74 -5.42
N ARG A 127 -5.52 13.10 -6.12
CA ARG A 127 -5.21 14.49 -6.49
C ARG A 127 -6.03 14.97 -7.68
N GLU A 128 -6.03 14.23 -8.78
CA GLU A 128 -6.60 14.66 -10.06
C GLU A 128 -8.13 14.52 -10.10
N ASP A 129 -8.67 13.40 -9.62
CA ASP A 129 -10.11 13.12 -9.73
C ASP A 129 -10.86 13.64 -8.50
N PHE A 130 -10.29 13.45 -7.31
CA PHE A 130 -10.93 13.86 -6.08
C PHE A 130 -10.52 15.24 -5.60
N GLY A 131 -9.36 15.78 -6.02
CA GLY A 131 -8.89 17.12 -5.64
C GLY A 131 -8.33 17.22 -4.21
N PHE A 132 -7.79 16.13 -3.65
CA PHE A 132 -7.19 16.13 -2.30
C PHE A 132 -5.74 16.63 -2.36
N ASP A 133 -5.33 17.37 -1.33
CA ASP A 133 -3.98 17.97 -1.27
C ASP A 133 -3.07 17.29 -0.26
N HIS A 134 -3.61 17.00 0.93
CA HIS A 134 -2.85 16.58 2.10
C HIS A 134 -2.83 15.06 2.21
N ILE A 135 -1.94 14.44 1.46
CA ILE A 135 -1.82 12.98 1.36
C ILE A 135 -0.47 12.56 1.95
N LEU A 136 -0.50 11.64 2.92
CA LEU A 136 0.67 11.05 3.55
C LEU A 136 0.71 9.56 3.25
N TRP A 137 1.74 9.13 2.52
CA TRP A 137 2.06 7.72 2.32
C TRP A 137 3.06 7.23 3.37
N VAL A 138 2.87 6.01 3.86
CA VAL A 138 3.65 5.44 4.95
C VAL A 138 3.93 3.97 4.65
N TYR A 139 5.19 3.57 4.78
CA TYR A 139 5.55 2.15 4.77
C TYR A 139 4.96 1.44 5.99
N SER A 140 4.33 0.28 5.80
CA SER A 140 3.67 -0.46 6.89
C SER A 140 4.65 -1.08 7.91
N GLY A 141 5.96 -1.00 7.63
CA GLY A 141 7.06 -1.58 8.40
C GLY A 141 7.39 -3.02 8.00
N ARG A 142 6.67 -3.61 7.04
CA ARG A 142 6.96 -4.96 6.53
C ARG A 142 6.75 -5.15 5.04
N ARG A 143 5.52 -5.06 4.55
CA ARG A 143 5.16 -5.59 3.22
C ARG A 143 4.05 -4.82 2.51
N GLY A 144 3.75 -3.61 2.97
CA GLY A 144 2.63 -2.85 2.47
C GLY A 144 2.85 -1.36 2.66
N VAL A 145 1.86 -0.60 2.22
CA VAL A 145 1.86 0.86 2.31
C VAL A 145 0.48 1.34 2.74
N HIS A 146 0.46 2.37 3.58
CA HIS A 146 -0.74 3.04 4.04
C HIS A 146 -0.80 4.44 3.46
N CYS A 147 -1.98 4.87 3.02
CA CYS A 147 -2.25 6.23 2.60
C CYS A 147 -3.16 6.90 3.64
N TRP A 148 -2.86 8.15 4.01
CA TRP A 148 -3.64 8.99 4.90
C TRP A 148 -3.99 10.29 4.18
N VAL A 149 -5.27 10.48 3.85
CA VAL A 149 -5.78 11.72 3.27
C VAL A 149 -6.35 12.58 4.39
N CYS A 150 -5.65 13.68 4.66
CA CYS A 150 -5.81 14.53 5.83
C CYS A 150 -6.61 15.81 5.55
N ASP A 151 -7.07 16.06 4.32
CA ASP A 151 -7.94 17.18 3.99
C ASP A 151 -9.15 17.23 4.92
N ALA A 152 -9.54 18.43 5.37
CA ALA A 152 -10.69 18.59 6.27
C ALA A 152 -11.99 17.98 5.70
N ARG A 153 -12.20 18.06 4.38
CA ARG A 153 -13.34 17.44 3.72
C ARG A 153 -13.23 15.91 3.63
N ALA A 154 -12.02 15.36 3.52
CA ALA A 154 -11.79 13.91 3.58
C ALA A 154 -12.10 13.38 4.97
N ARG A 155 -11.67 14.12 6.00
CA ARG A 155 -11.90 13.72 7.39
C ARG A 155 -13.37 13.59 7.76
N LYS A 156 -14.21 14.43 7.16
CA LYS A 156 -15.66 14.53 7.41
C LYS A 156 -16.52 13.63 6.52
N LEU A 157 -15.93 12.82 5.62
CA LEU A 157 -16.69 11.91 4.77
C LEU A 157 -17.47 10.88 5.59
N THR A 158 -18.75 10.70 5.26
CA THR A 158 -19.59 9.63 5.83
C THR A 158 -19.11 8.25 5.37
N ASN A 159 -19.54 7.18 6.06
CA ASN A 159 -19.21 5.81 5.63
C ASN A 159 -19.70 5.51 4.20
N GLU A 160 -20.86 6.05 3.82
CA GLU A 160 -21.40 5.90 2.45
C GLU A 160 -20.48 6.56 1.42
N GLN A 161 -20.07 7.81 1.67
CA GLN A 161 -19.16 8.52 0.78
C GLN A 161 -17.78 7.85 0.71
N ARG A 162 -17.26 7.35 1.83
CA ARG A 162 -16.03 6.53 1.87
C ARG A 162 -16.18 5.27 1.05
N ALA A 163 -17.31 4.58 1.15
CA ALA A 163 -17.60 3.40 0.35
C ALA A 163 -17.66 3.72 -1.15
N SER A 164 -18.29 4.83 -1.55
CA SER A 164 -18.29 5.25 -2.95
C SER A 164 -16.88 5.52 -3.48
N ILE A 165 -15.99 6.13 -2.68
CA ILE A 165 -14.59 6.33 -3.06
C ILE A 165 -13.86 4.98 -3.15
N ALA A 166 -14.03 4.09 -2.17
CA ALA A 166 -13.43 2.76 -2.19
C ALA A 166 -13.88 1.96 -3.42
N ASP A 167 -15.18 2.00 -3.74
CA ASP A 167 -15.76 1.33 -4.90
C ASP A 167 -15.34 1.97 -6.23
N TYR A 168 -14.98 3.27 -6.27
CA TYR A 168 -14.39 3.91 -7.45
C TYR A 168 -13.09 3.23 -7.89
N PHE A 169 -12.26 2.80 -6.92
CA PHE A 169 -11.02 2.06 -7.17
C PHE A 169 -11.24 0.57 -7.45
N ARG A 170 -12.47 0.06 -7.33
CA ARG A 170 -12.74 -1.38 -7.34
C ARG A 170 -12.78 -1.97 -8.75
N VAL A 171 -11.63 -2.46 -9.19
CA VAL A 171 -11.49 -3.21 -10.44
C VAL A 171 -11.52 -4.72 -10.20
N TYR A 172 -10.87 -5.17 -9.14
CA TYR A 172 -10.76 -6.59 -8.81
C TYR A 172 -12.05 -7.11 -8.17
N LYS A 173 -12.68 -8.13 -8.79
CA LYS A 173 -14.01 -8.66 -8.41
C LYS A 173 -14.04 -10.17 -8.16
N GLY A 174 -12.88 -10.84 -8.15
CA GLY A 174 -12.79 -12.31 -7.97
C GLY A 174 -12.35 -12.73 -6.56
N ASN A 175 -12.76 -13.93 -6.13
CA ASN A 175 -12.13 -14.66 -5.02
C ASN A 175 -11.04 -15.61 -5.58
N GLU A 176 -10.35 -16.34 -4.70
CA GLU A 176 -9.29 -17.29 -5.09
C GLU A 176 -9.78 -18.38 -6.08
N ASN A 177 -11.08 -18.67 -6.08
CA ASN A 177 -11.70 -19.70 -6.92
C ASN A 177 -12.01 -19.23 -8.35
N ASN A 178 -11.96 -17.93 -8.63
CA ASN A 178 -12.26 -17.39 -9.96
C ASN A 178 -10.98 -17.27 -10.81
N ASN A 179 -10.95 -17.98 -11.95
CA ASN A 179 -9.88 -17.84 -12.93
C ASN A 179 -9.87 -16.44 -13.59
N ARG A 180 -10.97 -15.69 -13.55
CA ARG A 180 -11.05 -14.31 -14.08
C ARG A 180 -11.37 -13.34 -12.95
N LYS A 181 -10.35 -12.62 -12.50
CA LYS A 181 -10.43 -11.70 -11.34
C LYS A 181 -10.66 -10.25 -11.72
N VAL A 182 -10.30 -9.90 -12.96
CA VAL A 182 -10.55 -8.60 -13.59
C VAL A 182 -11.46 -8.83 -14.79
N SER A 183 -12.52 -8.03 -14.88
CA SER A 183 -13.44 -8.01 -16.02
C SER A 183 -13.73 -6.57 -16.34
N LEU A 184 -13.24 -6.11 -17.48
CA LEU A 184 -13.31 -4.71 -17.89
C LEU A 184 -14.35 -4.52 -19.00
N PRO A 185 -15.09 -3.41 -19.00
CA PRO A 185 -15.94 -3.06 -20.12
C PRO A 185 -15.12 -2.79 -21.38
N THR A 186 -15.73 -2.95 -22.55
CA THR A 186 -15.10 -2.66 -23.85
C THR A 186 -14.56 -1.22 -23.93
N HIS A 187 -15.30 -0.28 -23.36
CA HIS A 187 -14.87 1.11 -23.20
C HIS A 187 -14.47 1.35 -21.76
N LEU A 188 -13.18 1.61 -21.53
CA LEU A 188 -12.66 1.91 -20.20
C LEU A 188 -13.16 3.28 -19.74
N HIS A 189 -13.53 3.37 -18.47
CA HIS A 189 -13.74 4.65 -17.79
C HIS A 189 -12.44 5.50 -17.89
N PRO A 190 -12.52 6.85 -18.01
CA PRO A 190 -11.33 7.70 -18.17
C PRO A 190 -10.22 7.44 -17.13
N PHE A 191 -10.59 7.25 -15.87
CA PHE A 191 -9.65 6.86 -14.81
C PHE A 191 -8.89 5.56 -15.12
N LEU A 192 -9.57 4.52 -15.62
CA LEU A 192 -8.94 3.25 -15.97
C LEU A 192 -8.05 3.38 -17.19
N ALA A 193 -8.48 4.13 -18.21
CA ALA A 193 -7.68 4.40 -19.41
C ALA A 193 -6.40 5.19 -19.08
N ARG A 194 -6.52 6.24 -18.25
CA ARG A 194 -5.38 7.04 -17.76
C ARG A 194 -4.44 6.18 -16.92
N THR A 195 -4.98 5.42 -15.96
CA THR A 195 -4.21 4.50 -15.11
C THR A 195 -3.40 3.49 -15.94
N TYR A 196 -4.04 2.87 -16.94
CA TYR A 196 -3.39 1.92 -17.83
C TYR A 196 -2.24 2.54 -18.61
N SER A 197 -2.48 3.69 -19.23
CA SER A 197 -1.53 4.35 -20.14
C SER A 197 -0.39 5.05 -19.41
N GLN A 198 -0.63 5.66 -18.26
CA GLN A 198 0.39 6.38 -17.50
C GLN A 198 1.26 5.45 -16.65
N PHE A 199 0.67 4.39 -16.08
CA PHE A 199 1.36 3.55 -15.09
C PHE A 199 1.41 2.09 -15.54
N LEU A 200 0.26 1.42 -15.61
CA LEU A 200 0.23 -0.05 -15.60
C LEU A 200 1.00 -0.69 -16.74
N SER A 201 0.83 -0.21 -17.99
CA SER A 201 1.46 -0.82 -19.16
C SER A 201 2.99 -0.78 -19.06
N ARG A 202 3.54 0.37 -18.65
CA ARG A 202 4.98 0.56 -18.54
C ARG A 202 5.57 -0.32 -17.43
N TYR A 203 5.00 -0.29 -16.23
CA TYR A 203 5.48 -1.15 -15.14
C TYR A 203 5.29 -2.63 -15.44
N PHE A 204 4.24 -3.01 -16.18
CA PHE A 204 4.10 -4.39 -16.60
C PHE A 204 5.28 -4.83 -17.47
N ASP A 205 5.60 -4.06 -18.51
CA ASP A 205 6.63 -4.41 -19.50
C ASP A 205 8.07 -4.29 -18.96
N GLU A 206 8.34 -3.26 -18.17
CA GLU A 206 9.68 -2.93 -17.67
C GLU A 206 10.03 -3.68 -16.38
N GLU A 207 9.05 -3.87 -15.50
CA GLU A 207 9.28 -4.34 -14.13
C GLU A 207 8.65 -5.71 -13.89
N ILE A 208 7.31 -5.80 -13.93
CA ILE A 208 6.57 -6.95 -13.41
C ILE A 208 6.77 -8.20 -14.28
N LEU A 209 6.69 -8.08 -15.61
CA LEU A 209 6.90 -9.19 -16.55
C LEU A 209 8.21 -9.92 -16.28
N ILE A 210 9.28 -9.16 -16.05
CA ILE A 210 10.65 -9.65 -15.93
C ILE A 210 10.94 -10.10 -14.50
N LYS A 211 10.71 -9.21 -13.52
CA LYS A 211 11.00 -9.47 -12.11
C LYS A 211 10.18 -10.62 -11.52
N GLN A 212 8.97 -10.85 -12.04
CA GLN A 212 8.14 -12.00 -11.67
C GLN A 212 8.29 -13.19 -12.64
N SER A 213 9.04 -13.00 -13.73
CA SER A 213 9.28 -13.99 -14.78
C SER A 213 7.97 -14.68 -15.21
N LEU A 214 6.99 -13.87 -15.60
CA LEU A 214 5.61 -14.32 -15.79
C LEU A 214 5.45 -15.35 -16.91
N LEU A 215 6.34 -15.32 -17.90
CA LEU A 215 6.30 -16.15 -19.11
C LEU A 215 7.47 -17.12 -19.19
N HIS A 216 8.25 -17.29 -18.12
CA HIS A 216 9.31 -18.28 -17.99
C HIS A 216 9.58 -18.61 -16.50
N PRO A 217 9.72 -19.88 -16.09
CA PRO A 217 9.69 -21.10 -16.90
C PRO A 217 8.27 -21.44 -17.35
N GLN A 218 8.10 -22.59 -18.01
CA GLN A 218 6.81 -23.03 -18.55
C GLN A 218 5.69 -23.01 -17.49
N GLU A 219 6.01 -23.39 -16.26
CA GLU A 219 5.06 -23.38 -15.12
C GLU A 219 4.45 -21.99 -14.85
N ASN A 220 5.25 -20.92 -14.94
CA ASN A 220 4.75 -19.55 -14.77
C ASN A 220 3.91 -19.13 -15.97
N ALA A 221 4.38 -19.45 -17.17
CA ALA A 221 3.67 -19.20 -18.42
C ALA A 221 2.28 -19.86 -18.41
N ASP A 222 2.18 -21.09 -17.91
CA ASP A 222 0.92 -21.83 -17.85
C ASP A 222 -0.12 -21.13 -16.95
N LYS A 223 0.32 -20.45 -15.88
CA LYS A 223 -0.58 -19.62 -15.05
C LYS A 223 -1.16 -18.46 -15.87
N VAL A 224 -0.32 -17.74 -16.60
CA VAL A 224 -0.75 -16.63 -17.49
C VAL A 224 -1.69 -17.14 -18.59
N LEU A 225 -1.34 -18.25 -19.22
CA LEU A 225 -2.15 -18.87 -20.27
C LEU A 225 -3.51 -19.36 -19.77
N LYS A 226 -3.57 -19.89 -18.54
CA LYS A 226 -4.83 -20.28 -17.91
C LYS A 226 -5.76 -19.09 -17.76
N LEU A 227 -5.25 -17.91 -17.37
CA LEU A 227 -6.04 -16.68 -17.30
C LEU A 227 -6.58 -16.27 -18.68
N VAL A 228 -5.73 -16.31 -19.72
CA VAL A 228 -6.13 -15.97 -21.11
C VAL A 228 -7.17 -16.97 -21.66
N SER A 229 -6.94 -18.26 -21.44
CA SER A 229 -7.82 -19.33 -21.96
C SER A 229 -9.22 -19.29 -21.32
N GLY A 230 -9.30 -18.95 -20.03
CA GLY A 230 -10.55 -18.68 -19.31
C GLY A 230 -11.39 -17.53 -19.88
N GLN A 231 -10.84 -16.74 -20.81
CA GLN A 231 -11.53 -15.65 -21.51
C GLN A 231 -11.98 -16.04 -22.93
N GLY A 232 -12.10 -17.35 -23.22
CA GLY A 232 -12.63 -17.85 -24.49
C GLY A 232 -11.57 -17.98 -25.59
N MET A 233 -10.31 -18.24 -25.22
CA MET A 233 -9.25 -18.60 -26.17
C MET A 233 -8.89 -20.08 -26.03
N SER A 234 -8.77 -20.78 -27.16
CA SER A 234 -8.35 -22.19 -27.16
C SER A 234 -6.94 -22.32 -26.62
N MET A 235 -6.76 -23.22 -25.64
CA MET A 235 -5.45 -23.55 -25.07
C MET A 235 -4.44 -23.95 -26.15
N GLN A 236 -4.89 -24.67 -27.18
CA GLN A 236 -4.02 -25.14 -28.26
C GLN A 236 -3.52 -24.01 -29.18
N TYR A 237 -4.36 -23.00 -29.42
CA TYR A 237 -3.96 -21.77 -30.13
C TYR A 237 -2.94 -20.95 -29.32
N MET A 238 -3.01 -21.08 -27.99
CA MET A 238 -2.11 -20.41 -27.07
C MET A 238 -0.78 -21.13 -26.87
N SER A 239 -0.77 -22.46 -26.75
CA SER A 239 0.46 -23.26 -26.60
C SER A 239 1.42 -23.08 -27.78
N SER A 240 0.91 -22.82 -28.99
CA SER A 240 1.77 -22.50 -30.15
C SER A 240 2.46 -21.13 -30.05
N ALA A 241 2.10 -20.28 -29.07
CA ALA A 241 2.83 -19.04 -28.79
C ALA A 241 4.08 -19.30 -27.93
N TYR A 242 4.20 -20.51 -27.37
CA TYR A 242 5.22 -20.87 -26.38
C TYR A 242 6.20 -21.93 -26.91
N SER A 243 5.93 -22.52 -28.07
CA SER A 243 6.64 -23.70 -28.56
C SER A 243 7.96 -23.40 -29.29
N GLU A 244 8.10 -22.24 -29.96
CA GLU A 244 9.31 -21.94 -30.75
C GLU A 244 9.84 -20.53 -30.48
N LEU A 245 11.06 -20.46 -29.97
CA LEU A 245 11.79 -19.20 -29.90
C LEU A 245 12.32 -18.85 -31.30
N PRO A 246 12.46 -17.55 -31.64
CA PRO A 246 13.14 -17.14 -32.86
C PRO A 246 14.55 -17.75 -32.95
N VAL A 247 15.00 -18.06 -34.17
CA VAL A 247 16.30 -18.71 -34.46
C VAL A 247 17.45 -18.07 -33.68
N GLN A 248 17.48 -16.74 -33.60
CA GLN A 248 18.50 -15.98 -32.87
C GLN A 248 18.54 -16.30 -31.37
N LEU A 249 17.38 -16.48 -30.74
CA LEU A 249 17.30 -16.86 -29.33
C LEU A 249 17.60 -18.35 -29.15
N GLU A 250 17.21 -19.21 -30.08
CA GLU A 250 17.61 -20.63 -30.08
C GLU A 250 19.14 -20.79 -30.20
N GLU A 251 19.81 -19.96 -31.02
CA GLU A 251 21.28 -19.93 -31.09
C GLU A 251 21.90 -19.45 -29.79
N LYS A 252 21.37 -18.38 -29.17
CA LYS A 252 21.82 -17.93 -27.85
C LYS A 252 21.61 -19.02 -26.80
N LYS A 253 20.51 -19.76 -26.85
CA LYS A 253 20.20 -20.88 -25.96
C LYS A 253 21.22 -22.00 -26.11
N ARG A 254 21.54 -22.41 -27.35
CA ARG A 254 22.58 -23.41 -27.67
C ARG A 254 23.95 -23.01 -27.15
N ASN A 255 24.25 -21.70 -27.22
CA ASN A 255 25.52 -21.14 -26.74
C ASN A 255 25.51 -20.75 -25.25
N ASN A 256 24.46 -21.11 -24.50
CA ASN A 256 24.28 -20.78 -23.09
C ASN A 256 24.38 -19.27 -22.75
N ARG A 257 23.93 -18.42 -23.68
CA ARG A 257 23.93 -16.94 -23.58
C ARG A 257 22.54 -16.33 -23.46
N LEU A 258 21.48 -17.15 -23.57
CA LEU A 258 20.10 -16.67 -23.53
C LEU A 258 19.68 -16.32 -22.11
N LEU A 259 19.28 -15.07 -21.88
CA LEU A 259 18.79 -14.64 -20.57
C LEU A 259 17.29 -14.95 -20.40
N PRO A 260 16.83 -15.31 -19.19
CA PRO A 260 15.40 -15.50 -18.90
C PRO A 260 14.55 -14.28 -19.27
N ASP A 261 15.11 -13.08 -19.12
CA ASP A 261 14.45 -11.81 -19.44
C ASP A 261 14.15 -11.70 -20.94
N GLU A 262 15.07 -12.13 -21.80
CA GLU A 262 14.88 -12.14 -23.26
C GLU A 262 13.73 -13.07 -23.65
N ILE A 263 13.62 -14.22 -22.98
CA ILE A 263 12.53 -15.17 -23.22
C ILE A 263 11.18 -14.58 -22.79
N ASN A 264 11.12 -13.94 -21.62
CA ASN A 264 9.90 -13.28 -21.15
C ASN A 264 9.44 -12.19 -22.12
N ARG A 265 10.35 -11.31 -22.57
CA ARG A 265 10.02 -10.25 -23.53
C ARG A 265 9.55 -10.82 -24.87
N GLN A 266 10.24 -11.83 -25.40
CA GLN A 266 9.87 -12.44 -26.67
C GLN A 266 8.48 -13.10 -26.60
N ARG A 267 8.24 -13.92 -25.57
CA ARG A 267 6.95 -14.58 -25.38
C ARG A 267 5.82 -13.59 -25.15
N TRP A 268 6.10 -12.45 -24.49
CA TRP A 268 5.13 -11.39 -24.34
C TRP A 268 4.79 -10.74 -25.67
N ALA A 269 5.78 -10.42 -26.51
CA ALA A 269 5.55 -9.89 -27.85
C ALA A 269 4.74 -10.86 -28.72
N ASP A 270 5.01 -12.16 -28.63
CA ASP A 270 4.26 -13.20 -29.34
C ASP A 270 2.80 -13.26 -28.87
N LEU A 271 2.58 -13.20 -27.56
CA LEU A 271 1.26 -13.14 -26.95
C LEU A 271 0.50 -11.87 -27.37
N GLN A 272 1.13 -10.70 -27.33
CA GLN A 272 0.55 -9.45 -27.79
C GLN A 272 0.11 -9.53 -29.25
N ARG A 273 0.97 -10.06 -30.15
CA ARG A 273 0.63 -10.25 -31.57
C ARG A 273 -0.62 -11.11 -31.76
N LYS A 274 -0.76 -12.19 -30.98
CA LYS A 274 -1.95 -13.04 -31.01
C LYS A 274 -3.19 -12.38 -30.42
N LEU A 275 -3.01 -11.53 -29.41
CA LEU A 275 -4.08 -10.77 -28.77
C LEU A 275 -4.44 -9.47 -29.50
N MET A 276 -3.85 -9.17 -30.66
CA MET A 276 -4.11 -7.93 -31.41
C MET A 276 -5.60 -7.71 -31.72
N GLN A 277 -6.33 -8.78 -32.03
CA GLN A 277 -7.77 -8.72 -32.29
C GLN A 277 -8.63 -8.79 -31.01
N LYS A 278 -8.01 -9.05 -29.86
CA LYS A 278 -8.64 -9.20 -28.54
C LYS A 278 -7.94 -8.31 -27.50
N ARG A 279 -7.73 -7.03 -27.83
CA ARG A 279 -7.03 -6.05 -26.96
C ARG A 279 -7.57 -5.99 -25.54
N GLY A 280 -8.87 -6.25 -25.33
CA GLY A 280 -9.47 -6.34 -24.00
C GLY A 280 -8.78 -7.36 -23.08
N ILE A 281 -8.40 -8.52 -23.62
CA ILE A 281 -7.70 -9.57 -22.86
C ILE A 281 -6.30 -9.10 -22.43
N GLN A 282 -5.56 -8.46 -23.34
CA GLN A 282 -4.24 -7.91 -23.02
C GLN A 282 -4.34 -6.87 -21.90
N VAL A 283 -5.31 -5.95 -22.00
CA VAL A 283 -5.55 -4.93 -20.97
C VAL A 283 -5.91 -5.60 -19.64
N GLU A 284 -6.84 -6.54 -19.61
CA GLU A 284 -7.22 -7.26 -18.39
C GLU A 284 -6.05 -8.01 -17.75
N LEU A 285 -5.15 -8.57 -18.56
CA LEU A 285 -3.94 -9.23 -18.06
C LEU A 285 -3.03 -8.23 -17.34
N VAL A 286 -2.73 -7.10 -17.98
CA VAL A 286 -1.93 -6.04 -17.37
C VAL A 286 -2.57 -5.58 -16.05
N PHE A 287 -3.88 -5.30 -16.04
CA PHE A 287 -4.60 -4.95 -14.80
C PHE A 287 -4.49 -6.05 -13.73
N THR A 288 -4.61 -7.32 -14.09
CA THR A 288 -4.54 -8.45 -13.14
C THR A 288 -3.19 -8.49 -12.39
N TYR A 289 -2.11 -8.20 -13.11
CA TYR A 289 -0.74 -8.29 -12.58
C TYR A 289 -0.20 -6.98 -11.99
N THR A 290 -0.84 -5.84 -12.20
CA THR A 290 -0.30 -4.54 -11.79
C THR A 290 -1.26 -3.67 -10.99
N TYR A 291 -2.57 -3.81 -11.18
CA TYR A 291 -3.52 -2.88 -10.60
C TYR A 291 -3.58 -2.99 -9.07
N PRO A 292 -3.78 -1.88 -8.34
CA PRO A 292 -3.79 -1.90 -6.87
C PRO A 292 -4.91 -2.78 -6.29
N ARG A 293 -4.57 -3.60 -5.31
CA ARG A 293 -5.51 -4.41 -4.54
C ARG A 293 -5.64 -3.78 -3.16
N LEU A 294 -6.75 -3.08 -2.95
CA LEU A 294 -6.99 -2.30 -1.74
C LEU A 294 -7.81 -3.12 -0.74
N ASP A 295 -7.46 -3.06 0.54
CA ASP A 295 -8.39 -3.47 1.60
C ASP A 295 -9.50 -2.41 1.71
N LEU A 296 -10.62 -2.68 1.03
CA LEU A 296 -11.74 -1.76 0.96
C LEU A 296 -12.42 -1.55 2.32
N GLU A 297 -12.35 -2.51 3.24
CA GLU A 297 -13.00 -2.41 4.55
C GLU A 297 -12.26 -1.43 5.48
N VAL A 298 -10.93 -1.32 5.32
CA VAL A 298 -10.10 -0.30 5.97
C VAL A 298 -10.54 1.11 5.55
N THR A 299 -10.94 1.27 4.28
CA THR A 299 -11.32 2.55 3.68
C THR A 299 -12.74 2.99 4.06
N LYS A 300 -13.69 2.04 4.05
CA LYS A 300 -15.14 2.30 4.18
C LYS A 300 -15.58 2.84 5.54
N LYS A 301 -14.99 2.37 6.63
CA LYS A 301 -15.50 2.62 7.99
C LYS A 301 -14.72 3.73 8.69
N MET A 302 -15.42 4.79 9.09
CA MET A 302 -14.83 5.93 9.79
C MET A 302 -14.16 5.53 11.11
N ASN A 303 -14.63 4.51 11.82
CA ASN A 303 -14.04 4.06 13.08
C ASN A 303 -12.91 3.02 12.91
N HIS A 304 -12.45 2.76 11.69
CA HIS A 304 -11.38 1.81 11.44
C HIS A 304 -10.04 2.31 12.00
N LEU A 305 -9.36 1.46 12.77
CA LEU A 305 -8.05 1.71 13.36
C LEU A 305 -6.94 1.34 12.38
N LEU A 306 -5.99 2.26 12.13
CA LEU A 306 -4.86 1.99 11.25
C LEU A 306 -3.54 2.36 11.95
N LYS A 307 -2.49 1.57 11.68
CA LYS A 307 -1.19 1.70 12.35
C LYS A 307 -0.62 3.10 12.19
N ALA A 308 -0.22 3.70 13.31
CA ALA A 308 0.36 5.03 13.33
C ALA A 308 1.67 5.10 12.51
N PRO A 309 1.92 6.21 11.80
CA PRO A 309 3.25 6.50 11.26
C PRO A 309 4.32 6.46 12.37
N PHE A 310 5.56 6.15 11.99
CA PHE A 310 6.72 6.02 12.89
C PHE A 310 6.66 4.90 13.93
N CYS A 311 5.60 4.07 13.96
CA CYS A 311 5.59 2.84 14.74
C CYS A 311 6.75 1.91 14.35
N ILE A 312 7.21 1.12 15.31
CA ILE A 312 8.11 0.00 15.04
C ILE A 312 7.28 -1.23 14.71
N HIS A 313 7.56 -1.89 13.59
CA HIS A 313 6.89 -3.14 13.27
C HIS A 313 7.47 -4.27 14.15
N PRO A 314 6.66 -4.96 14.97
CA PRO A 314 7.17 -5.83 16.04
C PRO A 314 8.00 -7.01 15.52
N LYS A 315 7.66 -7.56 14.35
CA LYS A 315 8.38 -8.72 13.77
C LYS A 315 9.65 -8.36 12.98
N THR A 316 9.73 -7.15 12.42
CA THR A 316 10.84 -6.75 11.52
C THR A 316 11.76 -5.75 12.19
N GLY A 317 11.33 -5.12 13.29
CA GLY A 317 12.03 -4.02 13.94
C GLY A 317 12.08 -2.73 13.12
N ARG A 318 11.53 -2.71 11.90
CA ARG A 318 11.60 -1.55 10.98
C ARG A 318 10.67 -0.43 11.41
N VAL A 319 11.10 0.80 11.20
CA VAL A 319 10.30 2.00 11.41
C VAL A 319 9.28 2.16 10.27
N CYS A 320 8.03 2.48 10.57
CA CYS A 320 6.99 2.80 9.60
C CYS A 320 7.19 4.23 9.06
N VAL A 321 8.16 4.41 8.15
CA VAL A 321 8.57 5.72 7.64
C VAL A 321 7.61 6.26 6.57
N PRO A 322 7.43 7.59 6.48
CA PRO A 322 6.78 8.21 5.32
C PRO A 322 7.48 7.87 4.01
N ILE A 323 6.71 7.80 2.93
CA ILE A 323 7.19 7.63 1.56
C ILE A 323 6.76 8.87 0.77
N ASP A 324 7.68 9.48 0.04
CA ASP A 324 7.35 10.54 -0.91
C ASP A 324 6.72 9.91 -2.17
N PRO A 325 5.47 10.22 -2.54
CA PRO A 325 4.86 9.65 -3.74
C PRO A 325 5.57 10.05 -5.04
N GLU A 326 6.28 11.18 -5.08
CA GLU A 326 7.04 11.60 -6.26
C GLU A 326 8.34 10.79 -6.43
N ASP A 327 8.92 10.32 -5.32
CA ASP A 327 10.18 9.54 -5.28
C ASP A 327 9.96 8.05 -4.96
N CYS A 328 8.71 7.57 -5.02
CA CYS A 328 8.36 6.21 -4.60
C CYS A 328 9.00 5.08 -5.43
N ASP A 329 9.56 5.38 -6.61
CA ASP A 329 10.35 4.46 -7.42
C ASP A 329 11.69 4.08 -6.76
N ASN A 330 12.27 4.99 -5.98
CA ASN A 330 13.55 4.81 -5.32
C ASN A 330 13.41 4.27 -3.89
N PHE A 331 12.19 4.05 -3.40
CA PHE A 331 11.96 3.51 -2.07
C PHE A 331 12.35 2.03 -2.00
N ASP A 332 13.36 1.72 -1.18
CA ASP A 332 13.80 0.35 -0.91
C ASP A 332 13.35 -0.11 0.51
N PRO A 333 12.35 -1.00 0.64
CA PRO A 333 11.86 -1.47 1.93
C PRO A 333 12.88 -2.28 2.74
N THR A 334 13.95 -2.77 2.09
CA THR A 334 15.00 -3.59 2.72
C THR A 334 16.03 -2.73 3.44
N THR A 335 16.14 -1.46 3.08
CA THR A 335 17.08 -0.48 3.67
C THR A 335 16.44 0.40 4.74
N VAL A 336 15.12 0.33 4.91
CA VAL A 336 14.40 1.08 5.95
C VAL A 336 14.97 0.76 7.33
N PRO A 337 15.37 1.77 8.12
CA PRO A 337 16.07 1.55 9.37
C PRO A 337 15.23 0.78 10.38
N THR A 338 15.91 -0.06 11.15
CA THR A 338 15.36 -0.77 12.30
C THR A 338 15.60 -0.01 13.59
N LEU A 339 14.80 -0.27 14.62
CA LEU A 339 14.97 0.36 15.93
C LEU A 339 16.40 0.23 16.49
N PRO A 340 17.07 -0.95 16.45
CA PRO A 340 18.47 -1.06 16.88
C PRO A 340 19.43 -0.15 16.11
N GLU A 341 19.27 -0.04 14.78
CA GLU A 341 20.13 0.81 13.94
C GLU A 341 19.95 2.29 14.27
N VAL A 342 18.71 2.75 14.47
CA VAL A 342 18.41 4.13 14.88
C VAL A 342 19.03 4.43 16.25
N LEU A 343 18.95 3.51 17.21
CA LEU A 343 19.55 3.69 18.54
C LEU A 343 21.07 3.79 18.45
N VAL A 344 21.72 2.92 17.67
CA VAL A 344 23.17 2.96 17.44
C VAL A 344 23.60 4.26 16.77
N PHE A 345 22.87 4.70 15.75
CA PHE A 345 23.13 5.98 15.07
C PHE A 345 23.06 7.14 16.06
N ARG A 346 22.02 7.20 16.90
CA ARG A 346 21.85 8.25 17.91
C ARG A 346 23.00 8.25 18.92
N LEU A 347 23.40 7.08 19.44
CA LEU A 347 24.49 6.98 20.41
C LEU A 347 25.83 7.46 19.82
N LYS A 348 26.13 7.14 18.56
CA LYS A 348 27.33 7.64 17.88
C LYS A 348 27.33 9.16 17.76
N HIS A 349 26.19 9.77 17.43
CA HIS A 349 26.09 11.21 17.24
C HIS A 349 26.08 11.99 18.57
N VAL A 350 25.46 11.43 19.63
CA VAL A 350 25.56 11.97 20.98
C VAL A 350 27.02 11.91 21.47
N ASN A 351 27.71 10.78 21.30
CA ASN A 351 29.12 10.67 21.71
C ASN A 351 30.05 11.58 20.89
N SER A 352 29.76 11.83 19.61
CA SER A 352 30.50 12.79 18.77
C SER A 352 30.30 14.25 19.18
N SER A 353 29.12 14.59 19.72
CA SER A 353 28.83 15.93 20.25
C SER A 353 29.36 16.14 21.67
N PHE A 354 29.66 15.07 22.41
CA PHE A 354 30.43 15.15 23.66
C PHE A 354 31.95 15.23 23.43
N SER A 355 32.47 14.69 22.32
CA SER A 355 33.91 14.75 22.01
C SER A 355 34.35 16.08 21.39
N SER A 356 33.43 16.92 20.92
CA SER A 356 33.70 18.30 20.49
C SER A 356 33.61 19.36 21.60
N VAL A 357 33.26 18.97 22.84
CA VAL A 357 33.15 19.90 23.99
C VAL A 357 34.30 19.73 25.00
N SER A 358 35.21 18.78 24.78
CA SER A 358 36.35 18.50 25.70
C SER A 358 37.68 19.14 25.31
N SER A 359 37.67 20.19 24.48
CA SER A 359 38.87 21.00 24.18
C SER A 359 38.61 22.49 24.36
N CYS A 360 38.03 22.86 25.51
CA CYS A 360 38.15 24.21 26.03
C CYS A 360 38.49 24.12 27.53
N SER A 361 39.74 23.74 27.81
CA SER A 361 40.37 23.87 29.12
C SER A 361 41.32 25.07 29.09
N MET A 362 41.19 25.91 30.12
CA MET A 362 42.14 26.91 30.59
C MET A 362 42.39 28.14 29.68
N ILE A 363 41.83 29.29 30.08
CA ILE A 363 42.52 30.34 30.86
C ILE A 363 41.44 31.12 31.65
#